data_AF-A0A2K0T5D9-F1
#
_entry.id   AF-A0A2K0T5D9-F1
#
_cell.length_a   1.000
_cell.length_b   1.000
_cell.length_c   1.000
_cell.angle_alpha   90.00
_cell.angle_beta   90.00
_cell.angle_gamma   90.00
#
_symmetry.space_group_name_H-M   'P 1'
#
loop_
_entity.id
_entity.type
_entity.pdbx_description
1 polymer ?
#
loop_
_entity_poly.entity_id
_entity_poly.type
_entity_poly.pdbx_seq_one_letter_code
_entity_poly.pdbx_strand_id
1 'polypeptide(L)'
;MFGWMTLGVFAQTLGAFAVPTQDEDLSVYVNPFIGTAGPDGTGANSGDTFPGVSVPFGVVKLGPDTTEMNPSTNAFAGYTPDGNVTAFTCFHECGIGGASKYGVVGHMPLTTLAGVNVLDNTTYQQPRVSMDRAAVGYYRSDLANGVTVELTASNHAGFFQYMYPENTDRIILLDVSHNLPSLAEFIKSQSYSNGQIEVTNGGRRVQGWGVWRGGWGGTGINWGVGKFSSAHQKFVSC
;
A
#
# COMPACT_ATOMS: atom_id res chain seq x y z
N MET A 1 -72.55 53.36 -23.78
CA MET A 1 -71.51 53.77 -22.81
C MET A 1 -71.41 52.69 -21.75
N PHE A 2 -70.39 51.85 -21.79
CA PHE A 2 -69.76 51.19 -20.63
C PHE A 2 -68.46 50.58 -21.18
N GLY A 3 -67.33 50.96 -20.58
CA GLY A 3 -66.00 50.50 -20.97
C GLY A 3 -65.25 49.93 -19.77
N TRP A 4 -64.03 49.47 -20.08
CA TRP A 4 -62.93 49.05 -19.21
C TRP A 4 -63.12 47.63 -18.62
N MET A 5 -62.12 46.75 -18.46
CA MET A 5 -60.66 46.91 -18.38
C MET A 5 -60.05 45.51 -18.57
N THR A 6 -59.05 45.31 -19.46
CA THR A 6 -58.35 44.02 -19.61
C THR A 6 -57.04 44.06 -18.81
N LEU A 7 -56.92 43.18 -17.81
CA LEU A 7 -55.73 43.02 -16.99
C LEU A 7 -54.69 42.20 -17.77
N GLY A 8 -53.54 42.80 -18.11
CA GLY A 8 -52.42 42.10 -18.72
C GLY A 8 -51.57 41.41 -17.66
N VAL A 9 -51.51 40.07 -17.67
CA VAL A 9 -50.58 39.29 -16.85
C VAL A 9 -49.24 39.21 -17.58
N PHE A 10 -48.20 39.86 -17.05
CA PHE A 10 -46.82 39.66 -17.49
C PHE A 10 -46.30 38.36 -16.87
N ALA A 11 -46.16 37.31 -17.68
CA ALA A 11 -45.43 36.10 -17.29
C ALA A 11 -43.92 36.40 -17.36
N GLN A 12 -43.28 36.59 -16.22
CA GLN A 12 -41.83 36.59 -16.14
C GLN A 12 -41.34 35.14 -16.22
N THR A 13 -40.68 34.78 -17.31
CA THR A 13 -39.91 33.55 -17.38
C THR A 13 -38.69 33.69 -16.46
N LEU A 14 -38.78 33.08 -15.27
CA LEU A 14 -37.61 32.82 -14.43
C LEU A 14 -36.69 31.87 -15.20
N GLY A 15 -35.72 32.42 -15.92
CA GLY A 15 -34.58 31.65 -16.40
C GLY A 15 -33.81 31.15 -15.19
N ALA A 16 -33.84 29.84 -14.94
CA ALA A 16 -32.96 29.22 -13.97
C ALA A 16 -31.52 29.39 -14.47
N PHE A 17 -30.78 30.33 -13.86
CA PHE A 17 -29.34 30.38 -14.01
C PHE A 17 -28.77 29.15 -13.30
N ALA A 18 -28.41 28.12 -14.06
CA ALA A 18 -27.58 27.06 -13.53
C ALA A 18 -26.23 27.68 -13.14
N VAL A 19 -25.96 27.77 -11.84
CA VAL A 19 -24.61 28.06 -11.35
C VAL A 19 -23.78 26.83 -11.71
N PRO A 20 -22.71 26.95 -12.52
CA PRO A 20 -21.82 25.83 -12.71
C PRO A 20 -21.17 25.53 -11.36
N THR A 21 -21.56 24.43 -10.74
CA THR A 21 -20.80 23.85 -9.64
C THR A 21 -19.51 23.35 -10.26
N GLN A 22 -18.45 24.15 -10.15
CA GLN A 22 -17.11 23.66 -10.42
C GLN A 22 -16.82 22.66 -9.31
N ASP A 23 -16.92 21.38 -9.64
CA ASP A 23 -16.55 20.29 -8.74
C ASP A 23 -15.03 20.36 -8.59
N GLU A 24 -14.58 21.08 -7.57
CA GLU A 24 -13.16 21.23 -7.28
C GLU A 24 -12.63 19.89 -6.77
N ASP A 25 -11.64 19.34 -7.46
CA ASP A 25 -10.98 18.12 -7.01
C ASP A 25 -10.17 18.39 -5.75
N LEU A 26 -10.76 18.12 -4.58
CA LEU A 26 -10.12 18.32 -3.29
C LEU A 26 -8.97 17.35 -3.03
N SER A 27 -8.87 16.25 -3.80
CA SER A 27 -7.82 15.25 -3.59
C SER A 27 -6.43 15.80 -3.83
N VAL A 28 -6.31 16.87 -4.64
CA VAL A 28 -5.04 17.55 -4.96
C VAL A 28 -4.38 18.20 -3.75
N TYR A 29 -5.14 18.46 -2.68
CA TYR A 29 -4.62 19.06 -1.45
C TYR A 29 -4.03 18.03 -0.48
N VAL A 30 -4.29 16.75 -0.69
CA VAL A 30 -3.81 15.68 0.19
C VAL A 30 -2.40 15.32 -0.21
N ASN A 31 -1.46 15.44 0.73
CA ASN A 31 -0.12 14.89 0.60
C ASN A 31 0.03 13.68 1.54
N PRO A 32 0.03 12.44 1.00
CA PRO A 32 0.15 11.22 1.81
C PRO A 32 1.48 11.05 2.56
N PHE A 33 2.51 11.84 2.20
CA PHE A 33 3.81 11.80 2.88
C PHE A 33 3.88 12.66 4.13
N ILE A 34 2.84 13.43 4.46
CA ILE A 34 2.83 14.20 5.71
C ILE A 34 2.80 13.23 6.89
N GLY A 35 3.86 13.26 7.70
CA GLY A 35 4.03 12.42 8.88
C GLY A 35 4.88 11.17 8.65
N THR A 36 5.34 10.90 7.42
CA THR A 36 6.23 9.76 7.13
C THR A 36 7.69 10.03 7.50
N ALA A 37 8.04 11.30 7.68
CA ALA A 37 9.37 11.77 8.03
C ALA A 37 9.31 12.71 9.24
N GLY A 38 10.36 12.68 10.06
CA GLY A 38 10.58 13.65 11.12
C GLY A 38 11.19 14.97 10.60
N PRO A 39 11.52 15.90 11.52
CA PRO A 39 12.03 17.23 11.17
C PRO A 39 13.34 17.24 10.37
N ASP A 40 14.14 16.17 10.47
CA ASP A 40 15.39 16.00 9.74
C ASP A 40 15.22 15.33 8.36
N GLY A 41 13.98 15.01 7.98
CA GLY A 41 13.65 14.33 6.72
C GLY A 41 13.80 12.81 6.77
N THR A 42 14.24 12.24 7.88
CA THR A 42 14.41 10.80 8.06
C THR A 42 13.19 10.15 8.71
N GLY A 43 13.18 8.82 8.83
CA GLY A 43 12.16 8.12 9.62
C GLY A 43 12.20 8.41 11.13
N ALA A 44 13.25 9.07 11.65
CA ALA A 44 13.40 9.35 13.07
C ALA A 44 12.44 10.46 13.53
N ASN A 45 11.76 10.26 14.66
CA ASN A 45 10.75 11.19 15.17
C ASN A 45 9.65 11.53 14.14
N SER A 46 9.33 10.59 13.24
CA SER A 46 8.21 10.71 12.31
C SER A 46 6.88 10.52 13.06
N GLY A 47 5.77 10.81 12.37
CA GLY A 47 4.43 10.52 12.88
C GLY A 47 3.99 9.08 12.65
N ASP A 48 4.85 8.22 12.10
CA ASP A 48 4.53 6.84 11.70
C ASP A 48 3.27 6.77 10.81
N THR A 49 3.09 7.73 9.90
CA THR A 49 1.98 7.68 8.95
C THR A 49 2.30 6.76 7.77
N PHE A 50 1.28 6.17 7.18
CA PHE A 50 1.41 5.28 6.04
C PHE A 50 1.05 5.99 4.72
N PRO A 51 1.99 6.12 3.75
CA PRO A 51 1.73 6.81 2.48
C PRO A 51 1.09 5.89 1.41
N GLY A 52 0.83 4.62 1.75
CA GLY A 52 0.20 3.68 0.82
C GLY A 52 -1.29 3.99 0.58
N VAL A 53 -1.90 3.16 -0.25
CA VAL A 53 -3.27 3.35 -0.72
C VAL A 53 -4.29 2.68 0.18
N SER A 54 -5.30 3.45 0.56
CA SER A 54 -6.51 2.96 1.21
C SER A 54 -7.68 3.86 0.83
N VAL A 55 -8.86 3.26 0.73
CA VAL A 55 -10.12 4.02 0.65
C VAL A 55 -10.59 4.38 2.06
N PRO A 56 -11.44 5.40 2.24
CA PRO A 56 -11.98 5.74 3.55
C PRO A 56 -12.59 4.52 4.24
N PHE A 57 -12.10 4.20 5.43
CA PHE A 57 -12.52 3.03 6.23
C PHE A 57 -12.30 1.66 5.56
N GLY A 58 -11.42 1.59 4.57
CA GLY A 58 -11.04 0.36 3.89
C GLY A 58 -10.29 -0.62 4.80
N VAL A 59 -10.56 -1.91 4.59
CA VAL A 59 -9.84 -3.00 5.23
C VAL A 59 -8.42 -3.08 4.67
N VAL A 60 -8.28 -2.89 3.35
CA VAL A 60 -6.98 -2.89 2.67
C VAL A 60 -6.28 -1.55 2.85
N LYS A 61 -5.02 -1.62 3.30
CA LYS A 61 -4.06 -0.54 3.36
C LYS A 61 -2.82 -1.04 2.65
N LEU A 62 -2.80 -0.87 1.34
CA LEU A 62 -1.80 -1.46 0.45
C LEU A 62 -0.62 -0.51 0.26
N GLY A 63 0.59 -0.99 0.43
CA GLY A 63 1.76 -0.13 0.30
C GLY A 63 3.08 -0.86 0.57
N PRO A 64 4.19 -0.12 0.56
CA PRO A 64 5.52 -0.66 0.79
C PRO A 64 5.78 -1.00 2.26
N ASP A 65 6.62 -2.00 2.47
CA ASP A 65 7.30 -2.31 3.73
C ASP A 65 8.79 -2.00 3.56
N THR A 66 9.29 -0.97 4.24
CA THR A 66 10.68 -0.54 4.19
C THR A 66 11.43 -0.87 5.46
N THR A 67 12.70 -1.25 5.33
CA THR A 67 13.58 -1.45 6.48
C THR A 67 14.79 -0.53 6.39
N GLU A 68 15.14 0.07 7.52
CA GLU A 68 16.40 0.77 7.74
C GLU A 68 17.26 -0.01 8.73
N MET A 69 18.58 0.04 8.54
CA MET A 69 19.54 -0.56 9.47
C MET A 69 19.78 0.32 10.71
N ASN A 70 19.21 1.54 10.74
CA ASN A 70 19.36 2.45 11.86
C ASN A 70 18.34 2.09 12.96
N PRO A 71 18.78 1.68 14.16
CA PRO A 71 17.88 1.33 15.26
C PRO A 71 17.14 2.53 15.87
N SER A 72 17.54 3.76 15.54
CA SER A 72 16.85 4.98 15.98
C SER A 72 15.69 5.38 15.06
N THR A 73 15.54 4.73 13.92
CA THR A 73 14.39 4.89 13.01
C THR A 73 13.49 3.68 13.14
N ASN A 74 12.19 3.91 13.34
CA ASN A 74 11.20 2.84 13.34
C ASN A 74 10.29 3.02 12.12
N ALA A 75 10.01 1.91 11.45
CA ALA A 75 9.07 1.84 10.33
C ALA A 75 7.79 1.14 10.81
N PHE A 76 7.16 1.62 11.89
CA PHE A 76 6.09 0.85 12.54
C PHE A 76 4.85 0.73 11.64
N ALA A 77 4.59 1.76 10.83
CA ALA A 77 3.57 1.75 9.78
C ALA A 77 4.05 1.14 8.45
N GLY A 78 5.27 0.61 8.41
CA GLY A 78 5.87 -0.02 7.23
C GLY A 78 6.61 0.91 6.29
N TYR A 79 6.66 2.22 6.56
CA TYR A 79 7.32 3.16 5.65
C TYR A 79 8.29 4.09 6.36
N THR A 80 9.46 4.26 5.75
CA THR A 80 10.36 5.38 5.98
C THR A 80 10.85 5.95 4.65
N PRO A 81 11.28 7.23 4.60
CA PRO A 81 11.77 7.86 3.37
C PRO A 81 13.11 7.30 2.86
N ASP A 82 13.96 6.81 3.77
CA ASP A 82 15.33 6.39 3.45
C ASP A 82 15.52 4.85 3.42
N GLY A 83 14.53 4.09 3.87
CA GLY A 83 14.59 2.63 3.91
C GLY A 83 14.61 1.93 2.55
N ASN A 84 15.12 0.70 2.53
CA ASN A 84 15.01 -0.18 1.37
C ASN A 84 13.67 -0.90 1.40
N VAL A 85 13.04 -1.07 0.24
CA VAL A 85 11.79 -1.82 0.12
C VAL A 85 12.07 -3.31 0.28
N THR A 86 11.43 -3.93 1.26
CA THR A 86 11.53 -5.35 1.57
C THR A 86 10.34 -6.14 1.04
N ALA A 87 9.15 -5.52 1.01
CA ALA A 87 7.94 -6.09 0.43
C ALA A 87 6.93 -4.98 0.11
N PHE A 88 5.82 -5.38 -0.51
CA PHE A 88 4.57 -4.62 -0.52
C PHE A 88 3.46 -5.50 0.05
N THR A 89 2.72 -5.01 1.03
CA THR A 89 1.69 -5.79 1.74
C THR A 89 0.36 -5.05 1.79
N CYS A 90 -0.71 -5.76 2.16
CA CYS A 90 -2.09 -5.26 2.06
C CYS A 90 -2.67 -4.71 3.36
N PHE A 91 -1.94 -4.78 4.47
CA PHE A 91 -2.43 -4.41 5.79
C PHE A 91 -1.35 -3.65 6.57
N HIS A 92 -1.70 -2.47 7.04
CA HIS A 92 -0.82 -1.59 7.80
C HIS A 92 -1.62 -0.84 8.86
N GLU A 93 -0.93 -0.39 9.89
CA GLU A 93 -1.44 0.63 10.80
C GLU A 93 -0.86 2.00 10.43
N CYS A 94 -1.49 3.08 10.87
CA CYS A 94 -1.06 4.45 10.55
C CYS A 94 -1.14 5.29 11.83
N GLY A 95 -0.08 6.02 12.15
CA GLY A 95 0.01 6.88 13.32
C GLY A 95 0.20 6.12 14.63
N ILE A 96 0.86 4.96 14.61
CA ILE A 96 1.07 4.15 15.82
C ILE A 96 2.34 4.55 16.55
N GLY A 97 2.25 4.75 17.86
CA GLY A 97 3.40 5.11 18.71
C GLY A 97 4.07 3.91 19.38
N GLY A 98 4.03 2.72 18.77
CA GLY A 98 4.53 1.48 19.36
C GLY A 98 4.77 0.39 18.33
N ALA A 99 5.11 -0.82 18.80
CA ALA A 99 5.47 -1.95 17.97
C ALA A 99 4.49 -2.22 16.82
N SER A 100 5.05 -2.49 15.64
CA SER A 100 4.34 -2.79 14.41
C SER A 100 3.39 -3.97 14.57
N LYS A 101 2.24 -3.85 13.91
CA LYS A 101 1.36 -4.97 13.59
C LYS A 101 1.05 -4.93 12.09
N TYR A 102 0.80 -6.10 11.52
CA TYR A 102 0.59 -6.30 10.08
C TYR A 102 1.88 -6.19 9.24
N GLY A 103 1.80 -5.62 8.04
CA GLY A 103 2.72 -5.90 6.93
C GLY A 103 2.77 -7.38 6.63
N VAL A 104 1.61 -7.98 6.40
CA VAL A 104 1.49 -9.43 6.21
C VAL A 104 1.22 -9.78 4.76
N VAL A 105 1.72 -10.95 4.37
CA VAL A 105 1.70 -11.45 2.99
C VAL A 105 2.47 -10.50 2.08
N GLY A 106 3.79 -10.63 2.10
CA GLY A 106 4.72 -9.75 1.39
C GLY A 106 4.81 -10.10 -0.09
N HIS A 107 4.55 -9.13 -0.95
CA HIS A 107 4.77 -9.24 -2.39
C HIS A 107 6.04 -8.49 -2.77
N MET A 108 7.04 -9.20 -3.29
CA MET A 108 8.28 -8.57 -3.72
C MET A 108 8.60 -8.89 -5.19
N PRO A 109 8.61 -7.88 -6.09
CA PRO A 109 8.96 -8.10 -7.48
C PRO A 109 10.47 -8.19 -7.69
N LEU A 110 10.93 -9.23 -8.38
CA LEU A 110 12.33 -9.53 -8.64
C LEU A 110 12.58 -9.81 -10.13
N THR A 111 13.78 -9.46 -10.60
CA THR A 111 14.24 -9.70 -11.97
C THR A 111 15.19 -10.89 -12.09
N THR A 112 15.60 -11.49 -10.96
CA THR A 112 16.45 -12.67 -10.88
C THR A 112 16.26 -13.36 -9.52
N LEU A 113 16.56 -14.66 -9.45
CA LEU A 113 16.67 -15.42 -8.19
C LEU A 113 18.13 -15.65 -7.77
N ALA A 114 19.10 -15.19 -8.56
CA ALA A 114 20.51 -15.36 -8.23
C ALA A 114 20.86 -14.57 -6.95
N GLY A 115 21.42 -15.27 -5.95
CA GLY A 115 21.79 -14.66 -4.66
C GLY A 115 20.62 -14.42 -3.71
N VAL A 116 19.38 -14.78 -4.09
CA VAL A 116 18.19 -14.62 -3.25
C VAL A 116 18.13 -15.74 -2.22
N ASN A 117 18.17 -15.37 -0.93
CA ASN A 117 17.78 -16.25 0.17
C ASN A 117 16.37 -15.86 0.62
N VAL A 118 15.40 -16.74 0.38
CA VAL A 118 13.99 -16.47 0.71
C VAL A 118 13.71 -16.35 2.21
N LEU A 119 14.63 -16.82 3.06
CA LEU A 119 14.56 -16.69 4.51
C LEU A 119 15.22 -15.41 5.03
N ASP A 120 15.83 -14.62 4.16
CA ASP A 120 16.56 -13.40 4.51
C ASP A 120 16.25 -12.28 3.49
N ASN A 121 15.33 -11.40 3.87
CA ASN A 121 14.90 -10.28 3.03
C ASN A 121 16.00 -9.28 2.72
N THR A 122 17.11 -9.25 3.47
CA THR A 122 18.25 -8.38 3.18
C THR A 122 18.96 -8.77 1.89
N THR A 123 18.78 -10.02 1.42
CA THR A 123 19.37 -10.52 0.17
C THR A 123 18.63 -10.08 -1.09
N TYR A 124 17.37 -9.67 -0.96
CA TYR A 124 16.51 -9.32 -2.10
C TYR A 124 15.81 -7.97 -1.99
N GLN A 125 15.90 -7.29 -0.83
CA GLN A 125 15.41 -5.92 -0.65
C GLN A 125 15.98 -4.99 -1.73
N GLN A 126 15.18 -4.01 -2.13
CA GLN A 126 15.55 -3.09 -3.20
C GLN A 126 15.60 -1.66 -2.67
N PRO A 127 16.73 -0.96 -2.85
CA PRO A 127 16.75 0.49 -2.75
C PRO A 127 15.76 1.11 -3.74
N ARG A 128 15.26 2.29 -3.40
CA ARG A 128 14.47 3.11 -4.31
C ARG A 128 15.40 3.95 -5.18
N VAL A 129 15.05 4.13 -6.45
CA VAL A 129 15.80 4.97 -7.40
C VAL A 129 15.57 6.46 -7.12
N SER A 130 14.36 6.79 -6.63
CA SER A 130 13.96 8.14 -6.25
C SER A 130 12.94 8.07 -5.12
N MET A 131 12.58 9.23 -4.57
CA MET A 131 11.43 9.33 -3.66
C MET A 131 10.18 8.76 -4.35
N ASP A 132 9.37 8.06 -3.56
CA ASP A 132 8.10 7.50 -4.02
C ASP A 132 7.10 8.60 -4.38
N ARG A 133 6.05 8.23 -5.10
CA ARG A 133 4.95 9.13 -5.46
C ARG A 133 3.67 8.59 -4.86
N ALA A 134 2.90 9.47 -4.24
CA ALA A 134 1.62 9.12 -3.64
C ALA A 134 0.60 10.24 -3.87
N ALA A 135 -0.64 9.83 -4.11
CA ALA A 135 -1.82 10.68 -4.19
C ALA A 135 -3.01 9.88 -3.63
N VAL A 136 -4.17 10.52 -3.47
CA VAL A 136 -5.36 9.82 -3.00
C VAL A 136 -5.68 8.63 -3.93
N GLY A 137 -5.63 7.42 -3.39
CA GLY A 137 -5.92 6.19 -4.14
C GLY A 137 -4.81 5.69 -5.07
N TYR A 138 -3.63 6.32 -5.08
CA TYR A 138 -2.50 5.91 -5.93
C TYR A 138 -1.16 6.00 -5.19
N TYR A 139 -0.32 4.98 -5.38
CA TYR A 139 1.05 4.96 -4.90
C TYR A 139 1.96 4.36 -5.97
N ARG A 140 3.19 4.87 -6.08
CA ARG A 140 4.22 4.38 -6.98
C ARG A 140 5.60 4.39 -6.35
N SER A 141 6.36 3.32 -6.60
CA SER A 141 7.77 3.19 -6.27
C SER A 141 8.57 2.71 -7.47
N ASP A 142 9.76 3.25 -7.67
CA ASP A 142 10.72 2.85 -8.71
C ASP A 142 11.92 2.18 -8.02
N LEU A 143 12.10 0.87 -8.24
CA LEU A 143 13.09 0.04 -7.53
C LEU A 143 14.41 -0.08 -8.29
N ALA A 144 15.51 -0.26 -7.56
CA ALA A 144 16.87 -0.36 -8.13
C ALA A 144 17.07 -1.56 -9.08
N ASN A 145 16.27 -2.62 -8.94
CA ASN A 145 16.24 -3.74 -9.90
C ASN A 145 15.55 -3.39 -11.24
N GLY A 146 15.11 -2.14 -11.41
CA GLY A 146 14.47 -1.62 -12.61
C GLY A 146 12.95 -1.84 -12.67
N VAL A 147 12.35 -2.47 -11.65
CA VAL A 147 10.89 -2.67 -11.61
C VAL A 147 10.22 -1.42 -11.06
N THR A 148 9.21 -0.91 -11.77
CA THR A 148 8.27 0.07 -11.22
C THR A 148 7.04 -0.64 -10.67
N VAL A 149 6.61 -0.25 -9.48
CA VAL A 149 5.43 -0.77 -8.80
C VAL A 149 4.41 0.34 -8.64
N GLU A 150 3.18 0.12 -9.11
CA GLU A 150 2.05 1.02 -8.89
C GLU A 150 0.93 0.27 -8.15
N LEU A 151 0.28 0.96 -7.21
CA LEU A 151 -0.70 0.39 -6.30
C LEU A 151 -1.97 1.22 -6.28
N THR A 152 -3.12 0.54 -6.19
CA THR A 152 -4.41 1.14 -5.84
C THR A 152 -5.23 0.16 -5.01
N ALA A 153 -6.25 0.62 -4.30
CA ALA A 153 -7.05 -0.21 -3.42
C ALA A 153 -8.55 0.11 -3.49
N SER A 154 -9.35 -0.90 -3.17
CA SER A 154 -10.77 -0.81 -2.87
C SER A 154 -11.02 -1.16 -1.40
N ASN A 155 -12.28 -1.23 -0.97
CA ASN A 155 -12.64 -1.55 0.41
C ASN A 155 -12.02 -2.88 0.91
N HIS A 156 -11.93 -3.90 0.04
CA HIS A 156 -11.53 -5.27 0.41
C HIS A 156 -10.50 -5.92 -0.52
N ALA A 157 -10.00 -5.20 -1.53
CA ALA A 157 -9.02 -5.72 -2.47
C ALA A 157 -7.97 -4.65 -2.82
N GLY A 158 -6.71 -5.06 -2.85
CA GLY A 158 -5.59 -4.28 -3.37
C GLY A 158 -5.24 -4.70 -4.79
N PHE A 159 -4.76 -3.76 -5.59
CA PHE A 159 -4.34 -3.97 -6.97
C PHE A 159 -2.88 -3.57 -7.12
N PHE A 160 -2.10 -4.46 -7.73
CA PHE A 160 -0.69 -4.25 -8.02
C PHE A 160 -0.49 -4.21 -9.52
N GLN A 161 0.29 -3.24 -9.98
CA GLN A 161 0.78 -3.16 -11.34
C GLN A 161 2.32 -3.13 -11.31
N TYR A 162 2.94 -4.14 -11.88
CA TYR A 162 4.39 -4.28 -11.97
C TYR A 162 4.84 -4.06 -13.41
N MET A 163 5.73 -3.09 -13.62
CA MET A 163 6.38 -2.82 -14.90
C MET A 163 7.82 -3.30 -14.82
N TYR A 164 8.09 -4.43 -15.48
CA TYR A 164 9.42 -5.02 -15.54
C TYR A 164 10.23 -4.45 -16.71
N PRO A 165 11.56 -4.34 -16.58
CA PRO A 165 12.43 -4.09 -17.72
C PRO A 165 12.26 -5.15 -18.82
N GLU A 166 12.62 -4.78 -20.05
CA GLU A 166 12.66 -5.74 -21.15
C GLU A 166 13.74 -6.79 -20.91
N ASN A 167 13.51 -8.02 -21.40
CA ASN A 167 14.47 -9.13 -21.36
C ASN A 167 14.94 -9.55 -19.95
N THR A 168 14.18 -9.26 -18.90
CA THR A 168 14.40 -9.81 -17.56
C THR A 168 13.39 -10.90 -17.21
N ASP A 169 13.73 -11.76 -16.25
CA ASP A 169 12.74 -12.61 -15.61
C ASP A 169 11.69 -11.72 -14.89
N ARG A 170 10.46 -12.23 -14.79
CA ARG A 170 9.35 -11.59 -14.08
C ARG A 170 8.97 -12.48 -12.91
N ILE A 171 9.47 -12.17 -11.73
CA ILE A 171 9.31 -13.01 -10.53
C ILE A 171 8.56 -12.21 -9.48
N ILE A 172 7.52 -12.80 -8.91
CA ILE A 172 6.89 -12.26 -7.69
C ILE A 172 7.22 -13.25 -6.58
N LEU A 173 8.11 -12.85 -5.68
CA LEU A 173 8.34 -13.54 -4.42
C LEU A 173 7.15 -13.23 -3.51
N LEU A 174 6.49 -14.29 -3.03
CA LEU A 174 5.35 -14.18 -2.14
C LEU A 174 5.73 -14.78 -0.79
N ASP A 175 5.99 -13.92 0.17
CA ASP A 175 6.38 -14.30 1.53
C ASP A 175 5.15 -14.27 2.44
N VAL A 176 4.63 -15.45 2.77
CA VAL A 176 3.47 -15.59 3.68
C VAL A 176 3.89 -15.36 5.13
N SER A 177 5.17 -15.50 5.46
CA SER A 177 5.70 -15.28 6.80
C SER A 177 6.01 -13.82 7.11
N HIS A 178 6.08 -12.98 6.08
CA HIS A 178 6.38 -11.56 6.20
C HIS A 178 5.53 -10.87 7.26
N ASN A 179 6.18 -10.03 8.05
CA ASN A 179 5.58 -9.19 9.06
C ASN A 179 6.50 -8.00 9.33
N LEU A 180 5.92 -6.84 9.67
CA LEU A 180 6.73 -5.67 9.99
C LEU A 180 7.59 -5.90 11.23
N PRO A 181 8.91 -5.64 11.15
CA PRO A 181 9.80 -5.78 12.29
C PRO A 181 9.53 -4.68 13.32
N SER A 182 9.76 -5.00 14.59
CA SER A 182 9.76 -4.01 15.68
C SER A 182 11.11 -4.04 16.37
N LEU A 183 12.06 -3.25 15.85
CA LEU A 183 13.44 -3.23 16.33
C LEU A 183 13.56 -2.57 17.72
N ALA A 184 12.84 -1.47 17.96
CA ALA A 184 12.86 -0.76 19.24
C ALA A 184 12.00 -1.41 20.35
N GLU A 185 10.99 -2.22 19.99
CA GLU A 185 10.04 -2.81 20.94
C GLU A 185 9.95 -4.34 20.80
N PHE A 186 11.10 -5.03 20.80
CA PHE A 186 11.20 -6.47 20.49
C PHE A 186 10.24 -7.39 21.27
N ILE A 187 9.94 -7.09 22.54
CA ILE A 187 9.04 -7.90 23.39
C ILE A 187 7.58 -7.84 22.90
N LYS A 188 7.22 -6.77 22.20
CA LYS A 188 5.88 -6.56 21.63
C LYS A 188 5.82 -6.92 20.16
N SER A 189 6.89 -7.44 19.57
CA SER A 189 6.92 -7.89 18.18
C SER A 189 5.87 -8.95 17.90
N GLN A 190 5.34 -8.91 16.69
CA GLN A 190 4.61 -10.04 16.12
C GLN A 190 5.59 -11.07 15.56
N SER A 191 5.13 -12.31 15.43
CA SER A 191 5.87 -13.39 14.78
C SER A 191 4.92 -14.27 13.99
N TYR A 192 5.35 -14.69 12.81
CA TYR A 192 4.65 -15.71 12.05
C TYR A 192 4.66 -17.05 12.81
N SER A 193 3.52 -17.74 12.84
CA SER A 193 3.35 -19.00 13.55
C SER A 193 3.01 -20.17 12.64
N ASN A 194 2.10 -19.96 11.68
CA ASN A 194 1.68 -21.02 10.77
C ASN A 194 0.94 -20.40 9.58
N GLY A 195 0.81 -21.14 8.51
CA GLY A 195 0.12 -20.66 7.33
C GLY A 195 0.10 -21.72 6.25
N GLN A 196 -0.60 -21.39 5.18
CA GLN A 196 -0.68 -22.23 4.00
C GLN A 196 -0.80 -21.35 2.77
N ILE A 197 -0.17 -21.79 1.70
CA ILE A 197 -0.30 -21.23 0.37
C ILE A 197 -0.67 -22.34 -0.60
N GLU A 198 -1.60 -22.04 -1.49
CA GLU A 198 -2.01 -22.91 -2.58
C GLU A 198 -1.95 -22.13 -3.89
N VAL A 199 -1.12 -22.61 -4.80
CA VAL A 199 -0.98 -22.06 -6.14
C VAL A 199 -1.79 -22.92 -7.11
N THR A 200 -2.78 -22.31 -7.73
CA THR A 200 -3.72 -22.98 -8.65
C THR A 200 -3.72 -22.29 -10.01
N ASN A 201 -4.43 -22.88 -10.98
CA ASN A 201 -4.61 -22.30 -12.32
C ASN A 201 -3.28 -21.99 -13.04
N GLY A 202 -2.30 -22.90 -12.93
CA GLY A 202 -0.98 -22.75 -13.57
C GLY A 202 -0.22 -21.50 -13.11
N GLY A 203 -0.30 -21.15 -11.83
CA GLY A 203 0.35 -19.96 -11.26
C GLY A 203 -0.51 -18.70 -11.30
N ARG A 204 -1.70 -18.72 -11.90
CA ARG A 204 -2.51 -17.49 -12.07
C ARG A 204 -3.39 -17.16 -10.87
N ARG A 205 -3.50 -18.05 -9.90
CA ARG A 205 -4.25 -17.83 -8.67
C ARG A 205 -3.44 -18.37 -7.50
N VAL A 206 -3.30 -17.56 -6.47
CA VAL A 206 -2.68 -17.94 -5.22
C VAL A 206 -3.67 -17.65 -4.10
N GLN A 207 -3.91 -18.62 -3.23
CA GLN A 207 -4.79 -18.44 -2.08
C GLN A 207 -4.13 -19.02 -0.85
N GLY A 208 -4.40 -18.42 0.31
CA GLY A 208 -3.72 -18.84 1.51
C GLY A 208 -4.16 -18.09 2.75
N TRP A 209 -3.49 -18.42 3.84
CA TRP A 209 -3.67 -17.78 5.12
C TRP A 209 -2.40 -17.85 5.92
N GLY A 210 -2.27 -16.94 6.88
CA GLY A 210 -1.23 -16.97 7.88
C GLY A 210 -1.80 -16.67 9.27
N VAL A 211 -1.10 -17.14 10.28
CA VAL A 211 -1.34 -16.87 11.69
C VAL A 211 -0.11 -16.19 12.22
N TRP A 212 -0.31 -15.00 12.78
CA TRP A 212 0.73 -14.25 13.46
C TRP A 212 0.37 -14.16 14.94
N ARG A 213 1.37 -14.36 15.79
CA ARG A 213 1.26 -14.29 17.26
C ARG A 213 2.02 -13.09 17.79
N GLY A 214 1.63 -12.59 18.95
CA GLY A 214 2.23 -11.38 19.52
C GLY A 214 1.71 -10.11 18.85
N GLY A 215 2.50 -9.03 18.86
CA GLY A 215 2.02 -7.72 18.43
C GLY A 215 1.10 -7.05 19.47
N TRP A 216 0.80 -5.76 19.25
CA TRP A 216 0.02 -4.94 20.19
C TRP A 216 -1.39 -5.48 20.49
N GLY A 217 -1.99 -6.23 19.55
CA GLY A 217 -3.31 -6.84 19.72
C GLY A 217 -3.31 -8.35 19.95
N GLY A 218 -2.17 -8.97 20.28
CA GLY A 218 -2.05 -10.42 20.47
C GLY A 218 -2.27 -11.24 19.18
N THR A 219 -2.54 -12.54 19.33
CA THR A 219 -2.64 -13.49 18.21
C THR A 219 -3.79 -13.16 17.25
N GLY A 220 -3.49 -13.13 15.96
CA GLY A 220 -4.46 -12.93 14.88
C GLY A 220 -4.26 -13.91 13.72
N ILE A 221 -5.34 -14.14 12.96
CA ILE A 221 -5.30 -14.90 11.70
C ILE A 221 -5.65 -13.93 10.58
N ASN A 222 -4.80 -13.83 9.56
CA ASN A 222 -5.10 -13.08 8.35
C ASN A 222 -5.25 -14.04 7.17
N TRP A 223 -6.28 -13.80 6.37
CA TRP A 223 -6.61 -14.59 5.18
C TRP A 223 -6.40 -13.73 3.94
N GLY A 224 -5.87 -14.32 2.87
CA GLY A 224 -5.59 -13.60 1.63
C GLY A 224 -5.86 -14.46 0.40
N VAL A 225 -6.38 -13.85 -0.66
CA VAL A 225 -6.52 -14.47 -1.97
C VAL A 225 -6.00 -13.50 -3.02
N GLY A 226 -5.00 -13.92 -3.79
CA GLY A 226 -4.40 -13.20 -4.90
C GLY A 226 -4.78 -13.83 -6.24
N LYS A 227 -5.06 -12.98 -7.23
CA LYS A 227 -5.26 -13.40 -8.63
C LYS A 227 -4.34 -12.59 -9.53
N PHE A 228 -3.61 -13.27 -10.40
CA PHE A 228 -2.59 -12.67 -11.26
C PHE A 228 -3.01 -12.75 -12.73
N SER A 229 -2.73 -11.69 -13.48
CA SER A 229 -3.17 -11.56 -14.88
C SER A 229 -2.35 -12.45 -15.83
N SER A 230 -1.05 -12.67 -15.57
CA SER A 230 -0.13 -13.43 -16.44
C SER A 230 0.44 -14.70 -15.79
N ALA A 231 0.55 -15.79 -16.57
CA ALA A 231 1.04 -17.10 -16.13
C ALA A 231 2.59 -17.25 -16.15
N HIS A 232 3.33 -16.18 -16.45
CA HIS A 232 4.81 -16.22 -16.55
C HIS A 232 5.53 -15.75 -15.29
N GLN A 233 4.78 -15.50 -14.22
CA GLN A 233 5.36 -15.17 -12.92
C GLN A 233 5.85 -16.46 -12.25
N LYS A 234 7.16 -16.56 -12.04
CA LYS A 234 7.71 -17.61 -11.18
C LYS A 234 7.38 -17.22 -9.74
N PHE A 235 6.69 -18.10 -9.04
CA PHE A 235 6.40 -17.94 -7.61
C PHE A 235 7.44 -18.68 -6.82
N VAL A 236 7.97 -18.00 -5.81
CA VAL A 236 8.74 -18.64 -4.75
C VAL A 236 7.99 -18.33 -3.46
N SER A 237 7.75 -19.35 -2.65
CA SER A 237 7.04 -19.22 -1.37
C SER A 237 7.91 -19.78 -0.25
N CYS A 238 7.98 -19.06 0.86
CA CYS A 238 8.57 -19.48 2.13
C CYS A 238 7.49 -19.47 3.22
#